data_AF-A0A813QQE4-F1
#
_entry.id   AF-A0A813QQE4-F1
#
_cell.length_a   1.000
_cell.length_b   1.000
_cell.length_c   1.000
_cell.angle_alpha   90.00
_cell.angle_beta   90.00
_cell.angle_gamma   90.00
#
_symmetry.space_group_name_H-M   'P 1'
#
loop_
_entity.id
_entity.type
_entity.pdbx_description
1 polymer ?
#
loop_
_entity_poly.entity_id
_entity_poly.type
_entity_poly.pdbx_seq_one_letter_code
_entity_poly.pdbx_strand_id
1 'polypeptide(L)'
;MNVAMSLKTVVIWNQYSSTYLKSHIFKAFIRPILMYGIETTNLTKSEINDLRITEGIIIKRMIRVSNRCSTRNLFLDLNITPTKTFIENSKTEFLTRLIDKKLTNEIIEEMIEVNGIKDMWNSISHILDESEINNTQNIKLIC
;
A
#
# COMPACT_ATOMS: atom_id res chain seq x y z
N MET A 1 -25.60 8.98 23.09
CA MET A 1 -25.02 9.86 22.07
C MET A 1 -24.72 9.00 20.84
N ASN A 2 -25.50 9.17 19.77
CA ASN A 2 -25.52 8.26 18.63
C ASN A 2 -24.34 8.60 17.70
N VAL A 3 -23.24 7.83 17.77
CA VAL A 3 -21.99 8.08 17.00
C VAL A 3 -22.25 8.19 15.49
N ALA A 4 -23.32 7.56 15.01
CA ALA A 4 -23.77 7.67 13.61
C ALA A 4 -24.18 9.10 13.18
N MET A 5 -24.57 9.97 14.11
CA MET A 5 -24.95 11.36 13.79
C MET A 5 -23.76 12.32 13.70
N SER A 6 -22.67 12.11 14.46
CA SER A 6 -21.51 13.02 14.43
C SER A 6 -20.71 12.93 13.14
N LEU A 7 -20.71 11.77 12.48
CA LEU A 7 -20.03 11.58 11.18
C LEU A 7 -20.79 12.22 10.01
N LYS A 8 -22.13 12.35 10.10
CA LYS A 8 -22.92 13.10 9.11
C LYS A 8 -22.63 14.61 9.15
N THR A 9 -22.15 15.12 10.29
CA THR A 9 -21.81 16.54 10.49
C THR A 9 -20.42 16.91 9.97
N VAL A 10 -19.59 15.91 9.65
CA VAL A 10 -18.30 16.17 9.01
C VAL A 10 -18.57 16.51 7.54
N VAL A 11 -18.53 17.82 7.25
CA VAL A 11 -18.75 18.50 5.95
C VAL A 11 -18.00 17.85 4.78
N ILE A 12 -17.00 17.01 5.06
CA ILE A 12 -16.17 16.28 4.09
C ILE A 12 -16.97 15.29 3.22
N TRP A 13 -18.08 14.72 3.72
CA TRP A 13 -18.85 13.71 2.98
C TRP A 13 -20.05 14.27 2.19
N ASN A 14 -20.12 15.59 2.03
CA ASN A 14 -21.19 16.23 1.27
C ASN A 14 -20.90 16.23 -0.25
N GLN A 15 -21.88 16.67 -1.05
CA GLN A 15 -21.73 16.82 -2.50
C GLN A 15 -20.86 18.01 -2.93
N TYR A 16 -20.55 18.91 -2.00
CA TYR A 16 -19.86 20.17 -2.26
C TYR A 16 -18.35 20.08 -2.01
N SER A 17 -17.90 19.02 -1.35
CA SER A 17 -16.48 18.75 -1.11
C SER A 17 -15.80 18.22 -2.37
N SER A 18 -14.65 18.81 -2.66
CA SER A 18 -13.81 18.48 -3.81
C SER A 18 -13.53 16.97 -3.88
N THR A 19 -13.67 16.41 -5.09
CA THR A 19 -13.30 15.02 -5.39
C THR A 19 -11.84 14.74 -5.04
N TYR A 20 -10.95 15.72 -5.24
CA TYR A 20 -9.54 15.60 -4.89
C TYR A 20 -9.34 15.46 -3.39
N LEU A 21 -10.07 16.22 -2.57
CA LEU A 21 -10.01 16.09 -1.11
C LEU A 21 -10.43 14.69 -0.66
N LYS A 22 -11.54 14.18 -1.20
CA LYS A 22 -12.00 12.81 -0.92
C LYS A 22 -10.97 11.77 -1.33
N SER A 23 -10.35 11.93 -2.50
CA SER A 23 -9.29 11.03 -2.97
C SER A 23 -8.05 11.07 -2.08
N HIS A 24 -7.72 12.24 -1.53
CA HIS A 24 -6.59 12.39 -0.62
C HIS A 24 -6.86 11.69 0.72
N ILE A 25 -8.07 11.83 1.25
CA ILE A 25 -8.50 11.11 2.45
C ILE A 25 -8.50 9.60 2.24
N PHE A 26 -8.93 9.15 1.06
CA PHE A 26 -8.86 7.74 0.70
C PHE A 26 -7.41 7.24 0.75
N LYS A 27 -6.48 7.98 0.13
CA LYS A 27 -5.05 7.63 0.09
C LYS A 27 -4.40 7.65 1.47
N ALA A 28 -4.69 8.67 2.28
CA ALA A 28 -4.01 8.90 3.54
C ALA A 28 -4.52 8.02 4.68
N PHE A 29 -5.82 7.72 4.71
CA PHE A 29 -6.44 7.08 5.87
C PHE A 29 -7.10 5.75 5.53
N ILE A 30 -7.93 5.70 4.48
CA ILE A 30 -8.77 4.53 4.22
C ILE A 30 -7.94 3.39 3.65
N ARG A 31 -7.10 3.68 2.66
CA ARG A 31 -6.29 2.68 1.98
C ARG A 31 -5.28 2.00 2.91
N PRO A 32 -4.50 2.70 3.75
CA PRO A 32 -3.61 2.05 4.71
C PRO A 32 -4.35 1.14 5.68
N ILE A 33 -5.51 1.55 6.18
CA ILE A 33 -6.34 0.74 7.09
C ILE A 33 -6.86 -0.51 6.38
N LEU A 34 -7.35 -0.36 5.15
CA LEU A 34 -7.86 -1.49 4.35
C LEU A 34 -6.77 -2.52 4.04
N MET A 35 -5.53 -2.05 3.82
CA MET A 35 -4.42 -2.88 3.37
C MET A 35 -3.51 -3.36 4.51
N TYR A 36 -3.84 -3.03 5.75
CA TYR A 36 -3.03 -3.39 6.91
C TYR A 36 -2.85 -4.90 7.04
N GLY A 37 -1.61 -5.36 7.18
CA GLY A 37 -1.25 -6.76 7.37
C GLY A 37 -1.12 -7.56 6.07
N ILE A 38 -1.53 -7.01 4.93
CA ILE A 38 -1.40 -7.68 3.63
C ILE A 38 0.07 -7.92 3.26
N GLU A 39 0.97 -7.06 3.72
CA GLU A 39 2.41 -7.19 3.53
C GLU A 39 2.97 -8.54 4.00
N THR A 40 2.35 -9.14 5.02
CA THR A 40 2.77 -10.43 5.61
C THR A 40 2.19 -11.65 4.89
N THR A 41 1.23 -11.44 3.97
CA THR A 41 0.44 -12.52 3.38
C THR A 41 0.78 -12.76 1.91
N ASN A 42 0.69 -14.03 1.49
CA ASN A 42 0.82 -14.40 0.08
C ASN A 42 -0.55 -14.46 -0.57
N LEU A 43 -0.95 -13.33 -1.18
CA LEU A 43 -2.22 -13.21 -1.89
C LEU A 43 -2.18 -13.87 -3.27
N THR A 44 -3.23 -14.61 -3.58
CA THR A 44 -3.53 -15.12 -4.92
C THR A 44 -4.01 -14.01 -5.85
N LYS A 45 -4.00 -14.28 -7.16
CA LYS A 45 -4.51 -13.35 -8.18
C LYS A 45 -5.99 -13.00 -7.98
N SER A 46 -6.79 -13.93 -7.46
CA SER A 46 -8.21 -13.70 -7.17
C SER A 46 -8.37 -12.71 -6.03
N GLU A 47 -7.65 -12.90 -4.92
CA GLU A 47 -7.73 -12.03 -3.74
C GLU A 47 -7.25 -10.60 -4.05
N ILE A 48 -6.19 -10.46 -4.86
CA ILE A 48 -5.75 -9.14 -5.34
C ILE A 48 -6.85 -8.47 -6.17
N ASN A 49 -7.58 -9.23 -6.98
CA ASN A 49 -8.69 -8.70 -7.76
C ASN A 49 -9.88 -8.29 -6.87
N ASP A 50 -10.18 -9.06 -5.82
CA ASP A 50 -11.25 -8.75 -4.86
C ASP A 50 -10.94 -7.48 -4.06
N LEU A 51 -9.67 -7.30 -3.65
CA LEU A 51 -9.18 -6.06 -3.05
C LEU A 51 -9.34 -4.87 -4.00
N ARG A 52 -8.94 -5.03 -5.26
CA ARG A 52 -9.09 -3.99 -6.30
C ARG A 52 -10.56 -3.60 -6.51
N ILE A 53 -11.47 -4.58 -6.52
CA ILE A 53 -12.91 -4.33 -6.63
C ILE A 53 -13.40 -3.57 -5.39
N THR A 54 -12.99 -4.00 -4.19
CA THR A 54 -13.37 -3.38 -2.92
C THR A 54 -12.91 -1.92 -2.85
N GLU A 55 -11.65 -1.64 -3.16
CA GLU A 55 -11.12 -0.27 -3.27
C GLU A 55 -11.94 0.58 -4.25
N GLY A 56 -12.23 0.01 -5.42
CA GLY A 56 -13.03 0.67 -6.45
C GLY A 56 -14.43 1.04 -5.98
N ILE A 57 -15.09 0.15 -5.24
CA ILE A 57 -16.43 0.40 -4.68
C ILE A 57 -16.36 1.50 -3.62
N ILE A 58 -15.37 1.45 -2.74
CA ILE A 58 -15.19 2.45 -1.68
C ILE A 58 -15.01 3.84 -2.29
N ILE A 59 -14.02 4.03 -3.18
CA ILE A 59 -13.77 5.37 -3.73
C ILE A 59 -14.96 5.89 -4.54
N LYS A 60 -15.62 5.03 -5.33
CA LYS A 60 -16.81 5.43 -6.12
C LYS A 60 -17.95 5.89 -5.22
N ARG A 61 -18.18 5.20 -4.09
CA ARG A 61 -19.16 5.62 -3.08
C ARG A 61 -18.77 6.94 -2.43
N MET A 62 -17.49 7.15 -2.12
CA MET A 62 -16.99 8.40 -1.53
C MET A 62 -17.22 9.61 -2.43
N ILE A 63 -16.96 9.45 -3.74
CA ILE A 63 -17.12 10.53 -4.73
C ILE A 63 -18.51 10.57 -5.37
N ARG A 64 -19.39 9.62 -5.03
CA ARG A 64 -20.77 9.48 -5.55
C ARG A 64 -20.85 9.24 -7.06
N VAL A 65 -19.92 8.47 -7.60
CA VAL A 65 -19.93 8.03 -9.01
C VAL A 65 -20.55 6.64 -9.11
N SER A 66 -21.21 6.36 -10.24
CA SER A 66 -21.81 5.06 -10.50
C SER A 66 -20.80 3.92 -10.43
N ASN A 67 -21.21 2.78 -9.87
CA ASN A 67 -20.40 1.55 -9.85
C ASN A 67 -20.03 1.05 -11.25
N ARG A 68 -20.82 1.42 -12.27
CA ARG A 68 -20.58 1.05 -13.69
C ARG A 68 -19.41 1.80 -14.32
N CYS A 69 -18.97 2.93 -13.74
CA CYS A 69 -17.85 3.69 -14.28
C CYS A 69 -16.53 2.89 -14.16
N SER A 70 -15.63 3.06 -15.11
CA SER A 70 -14.32 2.40 -15.08
C SER A 70 -13.50 2.86 -13.86
N THR A 71 -13.16 1.92 -12.98
CA THR A 71 -12.30 2.19 -11.82
C THR A 71 -10.89 2.58 -12.25
N ARG A 72 -10.40 2.05 -13.37
CA ARG A 72 -9.04 2.32 -13.86
C ARG A 72 -8.84 3.79 -14.23
N ASN A 73 -9.77 4.34 -15.02
CA ASN A 73 -9.69 5.74 -15.44
C ASN A 73 -9.84 6.66 -14.22
N LEU A 74 -10.78 6.32 -13.33
CA LEU A 74 -10.98 7.05 -12.10
C LEU A 74 -9.72 7.12 -11.22
N PHE A 75 -8.99 6.00 -11.08
CA PHE A 75 -7.75 5.98 -10.29
C PHE A 75 -6.66 6.83 -10.94
N LEU A 76 -6.58 6.80 -12.27
CA LEU A 76 -5.64 7.63 -13.02
C LEU A 76 -5.94 9.13 -12.82
N ASP A 77 -7.20 9.54 -12.96
CA ASP A 77 -7.63 10.94 -12.79
C ASP A 77 -7.41 11.46 -11.36
N LEU A 78 -7.55 10.59 -10.36
CA LEU A 78 -7.36 10.93 -8.95
C LEU A 78 -5.91 10.74 -8.47
N ASN A 79 -5.00 10.34 -9.35
CA ASN A 79 -3.62 9.99 -9.04
C ASN A 79 -3.55 9.00 -7.86
N ILE A 80 -4.28 7.89 -7.97
CA ILE A 80 -4.30 6.78 -7.01
C ILE A 80 -3.52 5.62 -7.63
N THR A 81 -2.46 5.18 -6.96
CA THR A 81 -1.63 4.06 -7.39
C THR A 81 -2.47 2.78 -7.58
N PRO A 82 -2.26 1.99 -8.63
CA PRO A 82 -2.94 0.70 -8.79
C PRO A 82 -2.74 -0.22 -7.58
N THR A 83 -3.77 -1.02 -7.22
CA THR A 83 -3.77 -1.92 -6.05
C THR A 83 -2.56 -2.83 -6.01
N LYS A 84 -2.23 -3.46 -7.15
CA LYS A 84 -1.11 -4.40 -7.25
C LYS A 84 0.22 -3.72 -6.90
N THR A 85 0.50 -2.58 -7.52
CA THR A 85 1.72 -1.79 -7.28
C THR A 85 1.78 -1.30 -5.85
N PHE A 86 0.66 -0.88 -5.28
CA PHE A 86 0.59 -0.48 -3.87
C PHE A 86 1.00 -1.63 -2.94
N ILE A 87 0.46 -2.85 -3.16
CA ILE A 87 0.80 -4.03 -2.36
C ILE A 87 2.29 -4.40 -2.49
N GLU A 88 2.84 -4.36 -3.71
CA GLU A 88 4.26 -4.64 -3.96
C GLU A 88 5.16 -3.63 -3.22
N ASN A 89 4.80 -2.35 -3.24
CA ASN A 89 5.51 -1.30 -2.50
C ASN A 89 5.39 -1.51 -0.97
N SER A 90 4.20 -1.86 -0.47
CA SER A 90 4.02 -2.14 0.96
C SER A 90 4.83 -3.34 1.44
N LYS A 91 4.96 -4.38 0.60
CA LYS A 91 5.79 -5.56 0.89
C LYS A 91 7.27 -5.22 0.94
N THR A 92 7.76 -4.49 -0.04
CA THR A 92 9.17 -4.07 -0.10
C THR A 92 9.50 -3.17 1.09
N GLU A 93 8.68 -2.16 1.39
CA GLU A 93 8.86 -1.28 2.55
C GLU A 93 8.82 -2.04 3.89
N PHE A 94 7.98 -3.07 4.00
CA PHE A 94 7.96 -3.93 5.17
C PHE A 94 9.25 -4.75 5.32
N LEU A 95 9.74 -5.35 4.22
CA LEU A 95 10.98 -6.13 4.22
C LEU A 95 12.20 -5.27 4.56
N THR A 96 12.33 -4.08 3.95
CA THR A 96 13.42 -3.14 4.29
C THR A 96 13.42 -2.81 5.78
N ARG A 97 12.25 -2.48 6.35
CA ARG A 97 12.12 -2.20 7.78
C ARG A 97 12.46 -3.38 8.68
N LEU A 98 12.24 -4.62 8.21
CA LEU A 98 12.59 -5.83 8.96
C LEU A 98 14.10 -6.08 8.95
N ILE A 99 14.75 -5.93 7.80
CA ILE A 99 16.18 -6.20 7.64
C ILE A 99 17.05 -5.18 8.39
N ASP A 100 16.59 -3.94 8.50
CA ASP A 100 17.26 -2.91 9.31
C ASP A 100 17.29 -3.23 10.81
N LYS A 101 16.55 -4.24 11.28
CA LYS A 101 16.53 -4.61 12.70
C LYS A 101 17.67 -5.56 13.03
N LYS A 102 18.46 -5.18 14.04
CA LYS A 102 19.54 -6.00 14.63
C LYS A 102 19.13 -7.44 14.92
N LEU A 103 17.95 -7.64 15.51
CA LEU A 103 17.43 -8.98 15.82
C LEU A 103 17.23 -9.83 14.56
N THR A 104 16.73 -9.23 13.48
CA THR A 104 16.53 -9.95 12.21
C THR A 104 17.86 -10.39 11.64
N ASN A 105 18.87 -9.51 11.68
CA ASN A 105 20.22 -9.84 11.24
C ASN A 105 20.86 -10.97 12.07
N GLU A 106 20.70 -10.93 13.40
CA GLU A 106 21.16 -12.02 14.28
C GLU A 106 20.51 -13.36 13.93
N ILE A 107 19.19 -13.38 13.70
CA ILE A 107 18.47 -14.60 13.27
C ILE A 107 18.94 -15.08 11.90
N ILE A 108 19.18 -14.15 10.96
CA ILE A 108 19.66 -14.48 9.62
C ILE A 108 21.06 -15.08 9.68
N GLU A 109 21.98 -14.47 10.44
CA GLU A 109 23.33 -14.97 10.66
C GLU A 109 23.31 -16.39 11.23
N GLU A 110 22.48 -16.64 12.25
CA GLU A 110 22.27 -17.98 12.82
C GLU A 110 21.73 -18.97 11.78
N MET A 111 20.76 -18.56 10.94
CA MET A 111 20.24 -19.41 9.86
C MET A 111 21.29 -19.71 8.78
N ILE A 112 22.17 -18.77 8.46
CA ILE A 112 23.27 -18.95 7.50
C ILE A 112 24.29 -19.96 8.03
N GLU A 113 24.62 -19.88 9.32
CA GLU A 113 25.56 -20.80 9.97
C GLU A 113 25.01 -22.24 10.03
N VAL A 114 23.71 -22.40 10.29
CA VAL A 114 23.07 -23.73 10.41
C VAL A 114 22.82 -24.40 9.05
N ASN A 115 22.42 -23.64 8.03
CA ASN A 115 21.99 -24.22 6.76
C ASN A 115 23.01 -24.10 5.62
N GLY A 116 24.11 -23.36 5.78
CA GLY A 116 25.13 -23.20 4.73
C GLY A 116 24.64 -22.44 3.49
N ILE A 117 23.57 -21.65 3.60
CA ILE A 117 22.92 -20.94 2.48
C ILE A 117 23.54 -19.54 2.26
N LYS A 118 24.85 -19.42 2.47
CA LYS A 118 25.57 -18.13 2.47
C LYS A 118 25.53 -17.42 1.11
N ASP A 119 25.58 -18.18 0.02
CA ASP A 119 25.60 -17.66 -1.35
C ASP A 119 24.25 -17.08 -1.80
N MET A 120 23.14 -17.68 -1.32
CA MET A 120 21.80 -17.17 -1.62
C MET A 120 21.52 -15.87 -0.88
N TRP A 121 21.97 -15.75 0.37
CA TRP A 121 21.83 -14.51 1.15
C TRP A 121 22.60 -13.35 0.52
N ASN A 122 23.85 -13.57 0.11
CA ASN A 122 24.67 -12.54 -0.56
C ASN A 122 24.04 -12.07 -1.89
N SER A 123 23.33 -12.96 -2.60
CA SER A 123 22.60 -12.59 -3.82
C SER A 123 21.37 -11.73 -3.50
N ILE A 124 20.66 -12.04 -2.41
CA ILE A 124 19.49 -11.29 -1.96
C ILE A 124 19.90 -9.92 -1.40
N SER A 125 21.01 -9.83 -0.64
CA SER A 125 21.49 -8.57 -0.08
C SER A 125 21.88 -7.57 -1.17
N HIS A 126 22.56 -8.01 -2.23
CA HIS A 126 22.89 -7.16 -3.37
C HIS A 126 21.65 -6.59 -4.08
N ILE A 127 20.59 -7.39 -4.22
CA ILE A 127 19.33 -6.95 -4.85
C ILE A 127 18.59 -5.93 -3.96
N LEU A 128 18.67 -6.10 -2.63
CA LEU A 128 18.05 -5.19 -1.67
C LEU A 128 18.77 -3.84 -1.64
N ASP A 129 20.10 -3.82 -1.65
CA ASP A 129 20.89 -2.59 -1.73
C ASP A 129 20.62 -1.81 -3.03
N GLU A 130 20.44 -2.50 -4.17
CA GLU A 130 20.05 -1.86 -5.44
C GLU A 130 18.61 -1.29 -5.41
N SER A 131 17.71 -1.88 -4.61
CA SER A 131 16.34 -1.40 -4.45
C SER A 131 16.24 -0.12 -3.62
N GLU A 132 17.13 0.07 -2.64
CA GLU A 132 17.23 1.31 -1.86
C GLU A 132 17.70 2.50 -2.70
N ILE A 133 18.65 2.28 -3.63
CA ILE A 133 19.18 3.31 -4.53
C ILE A 133 18.10 3.83 -5.49
N ASN A 134 17.24 2.94 -6.01
CA ASN A 134 16.15 3.31 -6.90
C ASN A 134 15.00 4.04 -6.18
N ASN A 135 14.75 3.72 -4.90
CA ASN A 135 13.78 4.45 -4.08
C ASN A 135 14.29 5.84 -3.65
N THR A 136 15.58 6.00 -3.36
CA THR A 136 16.17 7.31 -3.03
C THR A 136 16.26 8.25 -4.25
N GLN A 137 16.44 7.73 -5.46
CA GLN A 137 16.39 8.55 -6.68
C GLN A 137 14.98 9.06 -7.01
N ASN A 138 13.93 8.28 -6.74
CA ASN A 138 12.54 8.74 -6.94
C ASN A 138 12.09 9.78 -5.90
N ILE A 139 12.65 9.78 -4.68
CA ILE A 139 12.34 10.80 -3.67
C ILE A 139 13.05 12.13 -3.99
N LYS A 140 14.25 12.11 -4.57
CA LYS A 140 14.98 13.33 -4.97
C LYS A 140 14.40 14.07 -6.19
N LEU A 141 13.48 13.45 -6.93
CA LEU A 141 12.78 14.09 -8.06
C LEU A 141 11.44 14.73 -7.67
N ILE A 142 11.07 14.70 -6.38
CA ILE A 142 9.83 15.29 -5.83
C ILE A 142 10.12 16.44 -4.84
N CYS A 143 11.38 16.86 -4.69
CA CYS A 143 11.75 18.09 -3.97
C CYS A 143 12.18 19.18 -4.94
#